data_AF-A0A421JZE4-F1
#
_entry.id   AF-A0A421JZE4-F1
#
_cell.length_a   1.000
_cell.length_b   1.000
_cell.length_c   1.000
_cell.angle_alpha   90.00
_cell.angle_beta   90.00
_cell.angle_gamma   90.00
#
_symmetry.space_group_name_H-M   'P 1'
#
loop_
_entity.id
_entity.type
_entity.pdbx_description
1 polymer ?
#
loop_
_entity_poly.entity_id
_entity_poly.type
_entity_poly.pdbx_seq_one_letter_code
_entity_poly.pdbx_strand_id
1 'polypeptide(L)'
;ISRIGILSARVGSISDNRLGGWHAYRSSKAALNMLIKNFAIELGYKRRQLVIVGLQPGTTDTQLSAPFQASVPDGQLQTTQYTAEQLLKVMRCLTMEDSGKLFDFLGLPFEP
;
A
#
# COMPACT_ATOMS: atom_id res chain seq x y z
N ILE A 1 -6.81 -12.42 15.45
CA ILE A 1 -6.50 -12.24 14.02
C ILE A 1 -5.13 -11.59 13.89
N SER A 2 -4.18 -12.28 13.28
CA SER A 2 -2.87 -11.73 12.93
C SER A 2 -2.98 -10.86 11.68
N ARG A 3 -2.20 -9.79 11.57
CA ARG A 3 -2.25 -8.86 10.44
C ARG A 3 -0.86 -8.59 9.90
N ILE A 4 -0.74 -8.62 8.58
CA ILE A 4 0.50 -8.33 7.85
C ILE A 4 0.20 -7.19 6.86
N GLY A 5 0.89 -6.07 7.03
CA GLY A 5 0.84 -4.94 6.10
C GLY A 5 2.13 -4.91 5.29
N ILE A 6 2.01 -4.88 3.96
CA ILE A 6 3.14 -4.80 3.05
C ILE A 6 3.15 -3.41 2.42
N LEU A 7 4.27 -2.67 2.53
CA LEU A 7 4.39 -1.34 1.93
C LEU A 7 4.44 -1.44 0.40
N SER A 8 3.29 -1.19 -0.24
CA SER A 8 3.14 -1.04 -1.68
C SER A 8 3.15 0.44 -2.07
N ALA A 9 2.71 0.77 -3.28
CA ALA A 9 2.53 2.14 -3.71
C ALA A 9 1.41 2.25 -4.74
N ARG A 10 0.65 3.35 -4.75
CA ARG A 10 -0.42 3.59 -5.73
C ARG A 10 0.11 3.67 -7.16
N VAL A 11 1.39 4.03 -7.35
CA VAL A 11 2.04 3.97 -8.67
C VAL A 11 2.19 2.55 -9.23
N GLY A 12 2.09 1.52 -8.39
CA GLY A 12 2.00 0.13 -8.80
C GLY A 12 0.59 -0.33 -9.19
N SER A 13 -0.42 0.53 -9.08
CA SER A 13 -1.75 0.26 -9.61
C SER A 13 -1.74 0.37 -11.13
N ILE A 14 -2.05 -0.72 -11.82
CA ILE A 14 -2.26 -0.76 -13.27
C ILE A 14 -3.55 0.00 -13.62
N SER A 15 -4.59 -0.15 -12.80
CA SER A 15 -5.90 0.49 -13.01
C SER A 15 -5.84 2.03 -12.94
N ASP A 16 -5.01 2.57 -12.04
CA ASP A 16 -4.82 4.03 -11.87
C ASP A 16 -3.73 4.62 -12.79
N ASN A 17 -3.00 3.80 -13.56
CA ASN A 17 -1.85 4.29 -14.31
C ASN A 17 -2.25 5.14 -15.53
N ARG A 18 -2.17 6.46 -15.40
CA ARG A 18 -2.38 7.44 -16.49
C ARG A 18 -1.12 8.19 -16.93
N LEU A 19 -0.02 8.01 -16.20
CA LEU A 19 1.20 8.83 -16.35
C LEU A 19 2.37 8.08 -16.99
N GLY A 20 2.47 6.75 -16.78
CA GLY A 20 3.64 5.98 -17.22
C GLY A 20 4.93 6.34 -16.44
N GLY A 21 6.08 6.13 -17.09
CA GLY A 21 7.42 6.32 -16.51
C GLY A 21 7.74 5.37 -15.35
N TRP A 22 8.92 5.55 -14.74
CA TRP A 22 9.33 4.82 -13.53
C TRP A 22 9.19 3.29 -13.67
N HIS A 23 9.49 2.76 -14.85
CA HIS A 23 9.11 1.41 -15.27
C HIS A 23 9.48 0.33 -14.24
N ALA A 24 10.73 0.32 -13.76
CA ALA A 24 11.19 -0.67 -12.78
C ALA A 24 10.48 -0.54 -11.41
N TYR A 25 10.21 0.69 -10.95
CA TYR A 25 9.52 0.90 -9.68
C TYR A 25 8.03 0.54 -9.79
N ARG A 26 7.36 0.93 -10.87
CA ARG A 26 5.96 0.58 -11.11
C ARG A 26 5.78 -0.92 -11.31
N SER A 27 6.61 -1.55 -12.14
CA SER A 27 6.51 -2.99 -12.40
C SER A 27 6.76 -3.81 -11.14
N SER A 28 7.75 -3.44 -10.33
CA SER A 28 8.01 -4.13 -9.06
C SER A 28 6.85 -3.96 -8.06
N LYS A 29 6.23 -2.78 -7.96
CA LYS A 29 5.06 -2.56 -7.09
C LYS A 29 3.78 -3.23 -7.62
N ALA A 30 3.59 -3.31 -8.93
CA ALA A 30 2.49 -4.08 -9.54
C ALA A 30 2.66 -5.59 -9.28
N ALA A 31 3.89 -6.11 -9.45
CA ALA A 31 4.20 -7.49 -9.10
C ALA A 31 3.99 -7.77 -7.62
N LEU A 32 4.35 -6.83 -6.73
CA LEU A 32 4.09 -6.91 -5.30
C LEU A 32 2.60 -7.00 -4.98
N ASN A 33 1.75 -6.24 -5.67
CA ASN A 33 0.29 -6.32 -5.52
C ASN A 33 -0.23 -7.73 -5.87
N MET A 34 0.30 -8.34 -6.93
CA MET A 34 -0.04 -9.73 -7.29
C MET A 34 0.42 -10.73 -6.21
N LEU A 35 1.62 -10.57 -5.66
CA LEU A 35 2.11 -11.42 -4.57
C LEU A 35 1.22 -11.32 -3.32
N ILE A 36 0.78 -10.11 -2.96
CA ILE A 36 -0.18 -9.89 -1.87
C ILE A 36 -1.47 -10.67 -2.12
N LYS A 37 -2.02 -10.59 -3.34
CA LYS A 37 -3.24 -11.31 -3.71
C LYS A 37 -3.07 -12.82 -3.61
N ASN A 38 -1.98 -13.36 -4.13
CA ASN A 38 -1.70 -14.80 -4.08
C ASN A 38 -1.55 -15.29 -2.64
N PHE A 39 -0.76 -14.60 -1.81
CA PHE A 39 -0.60 -15.00 -0.42
C PHE A 39 -1.90 -14.88 0.39
N ALA A 40 -2.75 -13.91 0.10
CA ALA A 40 -4.07 -13.82 0.73
C ALA A 40 -4.92 -15.07 0.45
N ILE A 41 -4.91 -15.54 -0.80
CA ILE A 41 -5.63 -16.74 -1.24
C ILE A 41 -5.02 -18.00 -0.59
N GLU A 42 -3.70 -18.19 -0.75
CA GLU A 42 -2.98 -19.37 -0.26
C GLU A 42 -3.07 -19.55 1.25
N LEU A 43 -2.99 -18.45 2.00
CA LEU A 43 -3.05 -18.48 3.46
C LEU A 43 -4.49 -18.56 3.97
N GLY A 44 -5.47 -18.08 3.21
CA GLY A 44 -6.90 -18.25 3.48
C GLY A 44 -7.33 -19.72 3.50
N TYR A 45 -6.85 -20.54 2.55
CA TYR A 45 -7.16 -21.97 2.50
C TYR A 45 -6.71 -22.74 3.75
N LYS A 46 -5.65 -22.29 4.43
CA LYS A 46 -5.11 -22.93 5.64
C LYS A 46 -5.93 -22.65 6.89
N ARG A 47 -7.11 -22.02 6.78
CA ARG A 47 -7.97 -21.58 7.90
C ARG A 47 -7.21 -20.76 8.96
N ARG A 48 -6.18 -20.03 8.54
CA ARG A 48 -5.43 -19.14 9.44
C ARG A 48 -6.25 -17.87 9.64
N GLN A 49 -6.41 -17.42 10.89
CA GLN A 49 -6.96 -16.10 11.20
C GLN A 49 -5.93 -15.01 10.88
N LEU A 50 -5.64 -14.82 9.59
CA LEU A 50 -4.61 -13.94 9.07
C LEU A 50 -5.19 -13.02 8.01
N VAL A 51 -4.87 -11.73 8.13
CA VAL A 51 -5.14 -10.71 7.11
C VAL A 51 -3.82 -10.23 6.55
N ILE A 52 -3.69 -10.22 5.22
CA ILE A 52 -2.54 -9.65 4.51
C ILE A 52 -3.04 -8.59 3.55
N VAL A 53 -2.45 -7.39 3.58
CA VAL A 53 -2.86 -6.28 2.72
C VAL A 53 -1.65 -5.53 2.17
N GLY A 54 -1.85 -4.84 1.05
CA GLY A 54 -0.94 -3.80 0.59
C GLY A 54 -1.30 -2.45 1.20
N LEU A 55 -0.28 -1.70 1.60
CA LEU A 55 -0.42 -0.38 2.20
C LEU A 55 0.36 0.65 1.39
N GLN A 56 -0.32 1.70 0.94
CA GLN A 56 0.31 2.85 0.30
C GLN A 56 0.50 3.97 1.34
N PRO A 57 1.73 4.29 1.76
CA PRO A 57 2.02 5.37 2.72
C PRO A 57 1.68 6.79 2.24
N GLY A 58 1.37 6.99 0.96
CA GLY A 58 1.29 8.33 0.38
C GLY A 58 2.69 8.94 0.22
N THR A 59 2.76 10.24 -0.07
CA THR A 59 4.05 10.92 -0.20
C THR A 59 4.58 11.31 1.18
N THR A 60 5.51 10.51 1.69
CA THR A 60 6.08 10.67 3.03
C THR A 60 7.50 11.21 2.96
N ASP A 61 7.80 12.20 3.79
CA ASP A 61 9.10 12.87 3.88
C ASP A 61 10.20 11.89 4.29
N THR A 62 10.89 11.36 3.28
CA THR A 62 11.91 10.31 3.38
C THR A 62 12.97 10.55 2.32
N GLN A 63 14.15 9.94 2.51
CA GLN A 63 15.22 9.95 1.49
C GLN A 63 14.75 9.43 0.13
N LEU A 64 13.84 8.43 0.09
CA LEU A 64 13.27 7.91 -1.15
C LEU A 64 12.44 8.98 -1.87
N SER A 65 11.66 9.76 -1.13
CA SER A 65 10.78 10.79 -1.69
C SER A 65 11.49 12.11 -2.01
N ALA A 66 12.58 12.43 -1.31
CA ALA A 66 13.22 13.75 -1.32
C ALA A 66 13.51 14.29 -2.74
N PRO A 67 14.03 13.49 -3.70
CA PRO A 67 14.27 13.97 -5.07
C PRO A 67 12.98 14.33 -5.85
N PHE A 68 11.81 13.95 -5.34
CA PHE A 68 10.52 14.01 -6.03
C PHE A 68 9.49 14.90 -5.31
N GLN A 69 9.88 15.55 -4.21
CA GLN A 69 8.97 16.39 -3.42
C GLN A 69 8.57 17.69 -4.13
N ALA A 70 9.35 18.16 -5.11
CA ALA A 70 9.08 19.40 -5.84
C ALA A 70 7.75 19.41 -6.61
N SER A 71 7.22 18.23 -6.94
CA SER A 71 5.93 18.08 -7.64
C SER A 71 4.78 17.71 -6.70
N VAL A 72 5.01 17.70 -5.39
CA VAL A 72 4.00 17.36 -4.39
C VAL A 72 3.20 18.63 -4.05
N PRO A 73 1.86 18.61 -4.20
CA PRO A 73 1.03 19.75 -3.82
C PRO A 73 1.18 20.10 -2.34
N ASP A 74 1.04 21.39 -2.01
CA ASP A 74 1.10 21.87 -0.64
C ASP A 74 0.13 21.08 0.28
N GLY A 75 0.64 20.66 1.43
CA GLY A 75 -0.10 19.87 2.41
C GLY A 75 -0.23 18.37 2.09
N GLN A 76 0.29 17.88 0.96
CA GLN A 76 0.28 16.45 0.62
C GLN A 76 1.55 15.69 1.02
N LEU A 77 2.64 16.41 1.36
CA LEU A 77 3.83 15.81 1.95
C LEU A 77 3.59 15.54 3.44
N GLN A 78 3.67 14.28 3.84
CA GLN A 78 3.41 13.84 5.21
C GLN A 78 4.72 13.58 5.96
N THR A 79 4.71 13.79 7.29
CA THR A 79 5.83 13.36 8.13
C THR A 79 5.85 11.84 8.28
N THR A 80 7.03 11.26 8.52
CA THR A 80 7.18 9.82 8.76
C THR A 80 6.33 9.34 9.94
N GLN A 81 6.30 10.12 11.02
CA GLN A 81 5.52 9.82 12.21
C GLN A 81 4.02 9.77 11.90
N TYR A 82 3.49 10.79 11.22
CA TYR A 82 2.08 10.82 10.85
C TYR A 82 1.72 9.65 9.93
N THR A 83 2.52 9.39 8.90
CA THR A 83 2.29 8.23 8.01
C THR A 83 2.27 6.92 8.79
N ALA A 84 3.24 6.69 9.68
CA ALA A 84 3.30 5.47 10.47
C ALA A 84 2.06 5.31 11.37
N GLU A 85 1.63 6.38 12.05
CA GLU A 85 0.42 6.37 12.88
C GLU A 85 -0.83 6.06 12.07
N GLN A 86 -0.97 6.65 10.88
CA GLN A 86 -2.11 6.41 10.00
C GLN A 86 -2.14 4.97 9.49
N LEU A 87 -1.00 4.44 9.03
CA LEU A 87 -0.89 3.03 8.62
C LEU A 87 -1.23 2.06 9.77
N LEU A 88 -0.82 2.37 11.01
CA LEU A 88 -1.19 1.58 12.18
C LEU A 88 -2.69 1.66 12.48
N LYS A 89 -3.35 2.80 12.26
CA LYS A 89 -4.81 2.93 12.38
C LYS A 89 -5.52 2.06 11.35
N VAL A 90 -5.11 2.13 10.08
CA VAL A 90 -5.65 1.27 9.01
C VAL A 90 -5.53 -0.19 9.40
N MET A 91 -4.33 -0.62 9.80
CA MET A 91 -4.07 -2.00 10.23
C MET A 91 -4.98 -2.46 11.37
N ARG A 92 -5.32 -1.60 12.34
CA ARG A 92 -6.20 -1.96 13.46
C ARG A 92 -7.65 -2.21 13.03
N CYS A 93 -8.10 -1.56 11.96
CA CYS A 93 -9.47 -1.64 11.47
C CYS A 93 -9.71 -2.80 10.48
N LEU A 94 -8.66 -3.46 9.99
CA LEU A 94 -8.80 -4.54 9.00
C LEU A 94 -9.54 -5.77 9.54
N THR A 95 -10.39 -6.32 8.68
CA THR A 95 -11.18 -7.54 8.88
C THR A 95 -10.68 -8.68 7.97
N MET A 96 -11.22 -9.89 8.16
CA MET A 96 -10.89 -11.04 7.30
C MET A 96 -11.25 -10.81 5.82
N GLU A 97 -12.30 -10.03 5.55
CA GLU A 97 -12.76 -9.72 4.19
C GLU A 97 -11.81 -8.78 3.44
N ASP A 98 -10.89 -8.13 4.17
CA ASP A 98 -9.93 -7.19 3.59
C ASP A 98 -8.66 -7.87 3.08
N SER A 99 -8.48 -9.16 3.38
CA SER A 99 -7.29 -9.89 2.97
C SER A 99 -7.13 -9.90 1.44
N GLY A 100 -5.96 -9.49 0.98
CA GLY A 100 -5.61 -9.36 -0.43
C GLY A 100 -5.97 -8.02 -1.07
N LYS A 101 -6.57 -7.08 -0.32
CA LYS A 101 -6.85 -5.72 -0.80
C LYS A 101 -5.65 -4.79 -0.61
N LEU A 102 -5.72 -3.62 -1.25
CA LEU A 102 -4.77 -2.53 -1.13
C LEU A 102 -5.47 -1.32 -0.51
N PHE A 103 -4.81 -0.65 0.44
CA PHE A 103 -5.32 0.54 1.11
C PHE A 103 -4.28 1.65 1.11
N ASP A 104 -4.72 2.91 1.02
CA ASP A 104 -3.85 4.04 1.35
C ASP A 104 -3.75 4.27 2.86
N PHE A 105 -2.89 5.20 3.25
CA PHE A 105 -2.68 5.54 4.66
C PHE A 105 -3.93 6.11 5.34
N LEU A 106 -4.93 6.60 4.59
CA LEU A 106 -6.22 7.03 5.13
C LEU A 106 -7.24 5.88 5.27
N GLY A 107 -6.87 4.68 4.83
CA GLY A 107 -7.72 3.49 4.87
C GLY A 107 -8.68 3.38 3.70
N LEU A 108 -8.49 4.18 2.65
CA LEU A 108 -9.31 4.08 1.44
C LEU A 108 -8.77 2.94 0.56
N PRO A 109 -9.63 2.01 0.12
CA PRO A 109 -9.20 0.95 -0.78
C PRO A 109 -8.92 1.51 -2.19
N PHE A 110 -8.01 0.88 -2.91
CA PHE A 110 -7.77 1.17 -4.32
C PHE A 110 -7.46 -0.10 -5.13
N GLU A 111 -7.75 -0.06 -6.42
CA GLU A 111 -7.57 -1.19 -7.32
C GLU A 111 -6.10 -1.36 -7.75
N PRO A 112 -5.65 -2.61 -7.96
CA PRO A 112 -4.27 -2.90 -8.36
C PRO A 112 -3.93 -2.53 -9.80
#